data_AF-A0A5F8GW71-F1
#
_entry.id   AF-A0A5F8GW71-F1
#
_cell.length_a   1.000
_cell.length_b   1.000
_cell.length_c   1.000
_cell.angle_alpha   90.00
_cell.angle_beta   90.00
_cell.angle_gamma   90.00
#
_symmetry.space_group_name_H-M   'P 1'
#
loop_
_entity.id
_entity.type
_entity.pdbx_description
1 polymer ?
#
loop_
_entity_poly.entity_id
_entity_poly.type
_entity_poly.pdbx_seq_one_letter_code
_entity_poly.pdbx_strand_id
1 'polypeptide(L)' 'MKRLKILYMSNNLVKDWAEFVKLAELLCLEELVFVGNPLEEKSSSEGNWIDEATKRVPKLKKLDGIPVIKQEEEEEG' A
#
# COMPACT_ATOMS: atom_id res chain seq x y z
N MET A 1 4.35 0.35 -16.48
CA MET A 1 5.19 1.43 -15.90
C MET A 1 6.18 0.77 -14.94
N LYS A 2 7.47 0.66 -15.29
CA LYS A 2 8.39 -0.28 -14.62
C LYS A 2 9.25 0.31 -13.48
N ARG A 3 9.01 1.55 -13.06
CA ARG A 3 9.87 2.26 -12.07
C ARG A 3 9.09 3.14 -11.10
N LEU A 4 7.77 2.95 -10.98
CA LEU A 4 6.97 3.77 -10.06
C LEU A 4 7.28 3.31 -8.63
N LYS A 5 7.99 4.15 -7.88
CA LYS A 5 8.40 3.89 -6.49
C LYS A 5 7.48 4.51 -5.45
N ILE A 6 6.89 5.65 -5.77
CA ILE A 6 6.08 6.43 -4.85
C ILE A 6 4.75 6.72 -5.53
N LEU A 7 3.64 6.39 -4.86
CA LEU A 7 2.29 6.66 -5.32
C LEU A 7 1.50 7.39 -4.23
N TYR A 8 1.03 8.58 -4.58
CA TYR A 8 0.09 9.34 -3.77
C TYR A 8 -1.31 9.17 -4.34
N MET A 9 -2.17 8.47 -3.60
CA MET A 9 -3.56 8.17 -3.96
C MET A 9 -4.52 8.48 -2.81
N SER A 10 -4.25 9.54 -2.05
CA SER A 10 -5.12 10.01 -0.97
C SER A 10 -6.41 10.65 -1.49
N ASN A 11 -7.44 10.66 -0.65
CA ASN A 11 -8.74 11.30 -0.92
C ASN A 11 -9.42 10.83 -2.21
N ASN A 12 -9.28 9.53 -2.52
CA ASN A 12 -10.00 8.90 -3.62
C ASN A 12 -11.21 8.13 -3.10
N LEU A 13 -12.03 7.59 -4.01
CA LEU A 13 -13.26 6.85 -3.68
C LEU A 13 -13.05 5.33 -3.69
N VAL A 14 -11.85 4.86 -3.37
CA VAL A 14 -11.58 3.42 -3.34
C VAL A 14 -12.18 2.82 -2.07
N LYS A 15 -13.14 1.92 -2.25
CA LYS A 15 -13.89 1.26 -1.17
C LYS A 15 -13.68 -0.26 -1.12
N ASP A 16 -13.08 -0.84 -2.17
CA ASP A 16 -12.95 -2.28 -2.35
C ASP A 16 -11.48 -2.70 -2.43
N TRP A 17 -11.13 -3.77 -1.72
CA TRP A 17 -9.79 -4.37 -1.76
C TRP A 17 -9.41 -4.84 -3.16
N ALA A 18 -10.37 -5.15 -4.03
CA ALA A 18 -10.11 -5.55 -5.42
C ALA A 18 -9.34 -4.47 -6.21
N GLU A 19 -9.60 -3.19 -5.95
CA GLU A 19 -8.87 -2.09 -6.56
C GLU A 19 -7.48 -1.94 -5.93
N PHE A 20 -7.38 -2.13 -4.62
CA PHE A 20 -6.10 -2.05 -3.89
C PHE A 20 -5.12 -3.16 -4.33
N VAL A 21 -5.60 -4.37 -4.59
CA VAL A 21 -4.75 -5.49 -5.05
C VAL A 21 -4.09 -5.19 -6.41
N LYS A 22 -4.68 -4.32 -7.25
CA LYS A 22 -4.03 -3.90 -8.50
C LYS A 22 -2.71 -3.17 -8.25
N LEU A 23 -2.53 -2.56 -7.07
CA LEU A 23 -1.26 -1.95 -6.68
C LEU A 23 -0.14 -2.98 -6.50
N ALA A 24 -0.47 -4.25 -6.24
CA ALA A 24 0.51 -5.33 -6.16
C ALA A 24 1.21 -5.62 -7.50
N GLU A 25 0.60 -5.23 -8.62
CA GLU A 25 1.23 -5.32 -9.95
C GLU A 25 2.39 -4.31 -10.11
N LEU A 26 2.46 -3.30 -9.23
CA LEU A 26 3.53 -2.31 -9.20
C LEU A 26 4.72 -2.86 -8.40
N LEU A 27 5.49 -3.73 -9.04
CA LEU A 27 6.63 -4.46 -8.42
C LEU A 27 7.73 -3.56 -7.83
N CYS A 28 7.75 -2.26 -8.12
CA CYS A 28 8.73 -1.31 -7.60
C CYS A 28 8.12 -0.32 -6.60
N LEU A 29 6.86 -0.47 -6.21
CA LEU A 29 6.18 0.48 -5.33
C LEU A 29 6.68 0.31 -3.88
N GLU A 30 7.41 1.31 -3.42
CA GLU A 30 8.05 1.36 -2.10
C GLU A 30 7.25 2.25 -1.13
N GLU A 31 6.61 3.32 -1.62
CA GLU A 31 5.83 4.26 -0.80
C GLU A 31 4.43 4.47 -1.37
N LEU A 32 3.43 4.31 -0.50
CA LEU A 32 2.02 4.52 -0.81
C LEU A 32 1.37 5.44 0.21
N VAL A 33 0.64 6.44 -0.27
CA VAL A 33 -0.29 7.22 0.56
C VAL A 33 -1.70 6.97 0.05
N PHE A 34 -2.54 6.41 0.91
CA PHE A 34 -3.91 6.01 0.63
C PHE A 34 -4.93 6.62 1.62
N VAL A 35 -4.48 7.45 2.56
CA VAL A 35 -5.35 8.17 3.52
C VAL A 35 -6.54 8.86 2.84
N GLY A 36 -7.72 8.76 3.46
CA GLY A 36 -8.93 9.44 2.99
C GLY A 36 -9.65 8.69 1.88
N ASN A 37 -9.33 7.40 1.69
CA ASN A 37 -10.15 6.48 0.92
C ASN A 37 -11.11 5.75 1.86
N PRO A 38 -12.38 5.50 1.46
CA PRO A 38 -13.34 4.75 2.28
C PRO A 38 -12.81 3.38 2.76
N LEU A 39 -12.00 2.71 1.94
CA LEU A 39 -11.35 1.45 2.30
C LEU A 39 -10.34 1.62 3.45
N GLU A 40 -9.52 2.67 3.38
CA GLU A 40 -8.52 2.98 4.41
C GLU A 40 -9.23 3.39 5.70
N GLU A 41 -10.18 4.32 5.65
CA GLU A 41 -10.91 4.79 6.84
C GLU A 41 -11.59 3.63 7.58
N LYS A 42 -12.23 2.71 6.83
CA LYS A 42 -12.86 1.53 7.41
C LYS A 42 -11.84 0.61 8.09
N SER A 43 -10.77 0.25 7.39
CA SER A 43 -9.76 -0.69 7.89
C SER A 43 -8.93 -0.07 9.04
N SER A 44 -8.72 1.24 8.99
CA SER A 44 -8.05 2.04 10.01
C SER A 44 -8.89 2.10 11.28
N SER A 45 -10.22 2.27 11.13
CA SER A 45 -11.17 2.17 12.26
C SER A 45 -11.23 0.78 12.88
N GLU A 46 -11.03 -0.27 12.08
CA GLU A 46 -10.93 -1.66 12.54
C GLU A 46 -9.54 -2.00 13.11
N GLY A 47 -8.55 -1.11 12.96
CA GLY A 47 -7.18 -1.30 13.43
C GLY A 47 -6.35 -2.31 12.62
N ASN A 48 -6.83 -2.75 11.46
CA ASN A 48 -6.20 -3.79 10.63
C ASN A 48 -5.60 -3.24 9.31
N TRP A 49 -5.67 -1.92 9.10
CA TRP A 49 -5.26 -1.29 7.83
C TRP A 49 -3.84 -1.65 7.40
N ILE A 50 -2.84 -1.42 8.27
CA ILE A 50 -1.43 -1.64 7.95
C ILE A 50 -1.17 -3.12 7.65
N ASP A 51 -1.74 -4.03 8.43
CA ASP A 51 -1.56 -5.48 8.24
C ASP A 51 -2.17 -5.96 6.92
N GLU A 52 -3.41 -5.56 6.63
CA GLU A 52 -4.12 -5.96 5.41
C GLU A 52 -3.51 -5.34 4.15
N ALA A 53 -3.07 -4.09 4.22
CA ALA A 53 -2.41 -3.39 3.13
C ALA A 53 -1.02 -3.99 2.82
N THR A 54 -0.19 -4.16 3.84
CA THR A 54 1.16 -4.75 3.67
C THR A 54 1.13 -6.24 3.37
N LYS A 55 0.02 -6.95 3.64
CA LYS A 55 -0.17 -8.35 3.22
C LYS A 55 -0.49 -8.45 1.73
N ARG A 56 -1.20 -7.47 1.16
CA ARG A 56 -1.56 -7.43 -0.27
C ARG A 56 -0.48 -6.81 -1.13
N VAL A 57 0.24 -5.81 -0.61
CA VAL A 57 1.36 -5.15 -1.29
C VAL A 57 2.61 -5.28 -0.41
N PRO A 58 3.29 -6.45 -0.44
CA PRO A 58 4.39 -6.75 0.48
C PRO A 58 5.66 -5.94 0.22
N LYS A 59 5.80 -5.33 -0.96
CA LYS A 59 6.98 -4.52 -1.35
C LYS A 59 6.96 -3.09 -0.81
N LEU A 60 5.90 -2.70 -0.08
CA LEU A 60 5.83 -1.38 0.55
C LEU A 60 6.83 -1.29 1.70
N LYS A 61 7.64 -0.24 1.68
CA LYS A 61 8.52 0.22 2.77
C LYS A 61 7.83 1.25 3.66
N LYS A 62 6.89 2.00 3.08
CA LYS A 62 6.20 3.10 3.75
C LYS A 62 4.75 3.20 3.31
N LEU A 63 3.85 3.24 4.29
CA LEU A 63 2.41 3.33 4.07
C LEU A 63 1.87 4.49 4.92
N ASP A 64 1.24 5.47 4.28
CA ASP A 64 0.60 6.62 4.93
C ASP A 64 1.52 7.43 5.86
N GLY A 65 2.81 7.50 5.51
CA GLY A 65 3.81 8.16 6.37
C GLY A 65 4.45 7.23 7.40
N ILE A 66 3.87 6.06 7.65
CA ILE A 66 4.35 5.07 8.62
C ILE A 66 5.33 4.11 7.92
N PRO A 67 6.59 4.00 8.39
CA PRO A 67 7.52 3.02 7.86
C PRO A 67 7.04 1.60 8.23
N VAL A 68 6.77 0.79 7.21
CA VAL A 68 6.37 -0.61 7.33
C VAL A 68 7.59 -1.46 7.01
N ILE A 69 8.37 -1.76 8.05
CA ILE A 69 9.57 -2.57 7.91
C ILE A 69 9.15 -4.03 7.83
N LYS A 70 8.97 -4.53 6.61
CA LYS A 70 9.06 -5.97 6.34
C LYS A 70 10.45 -6.23 5.80
N GLN A 71 11.08 -7.29 6.31
CA GLN A 71 12.39 -7.74 5.84
C GLN A 71 12.27 -8.00 4.33
N GLU A 72 12.78 -7.09 3.52
CA GLU A 72 12.97 -7.35 2.11
C GLU A 72 14.05 -8.42 2.00
N GLU A 73 13.70 -9.59 1.47
CA GLU A 73 14.68 -10.35 0.71
C GLU A 73 15.06 -9.45 -0.47
N GLU A 74 16.32 -8.98 -0.45
CA GLU A 74 16.95 -8.29 -1.56
C GLU A 74 16.75 -9.13 -2.83
N GLU A 75 15.87 -8.70 -3.73
CA GLU A 75 15.91 -9.17 -5.12
C GLU A 75 17.15 -8.52 -5.78
N GLU A 76 18.32 -9.13 -5.57
CA GLU A 76 19.45 -9.02 -6.51
C GLU A 76 19.07 -9.74 -7.82
N GLY A 77 19.16 -9.03 -8.95
CA GLY A 77 18.96 -9.57 -10.30
C GLY A 77 19.05 -8.52 -11.39
#